data_AF-A0A1F6JJ82-F1
#
_entry.id   AF-A0A1F6JJ82-F1
#
_cell.length_a   1.000
_cell.length_b   1.000
_cell.length_c   1.000
_cell.angle_alpha   90.00
_cell.angle_beta   90.00
_cell.angle_gamma   90.00
#
_symmetry.space_group_name_H-M   'P 1'
#
loop_
_entity.id
_entity.type
_entity.pdbx_description
1 polymer ?
#
loop_
_entity_poly.entity_id
_entity_poly.type
_entity_poly.pdbx_seq_one_letter_code
_entity_poly.pdbx_strand_id
1 'polypeptide(L)'
;MKIKIITSLIFIFSLALLVTPVLAEKNNPDNISVVRRADAQERVEEKIQAVRENTKLRLEGAKLRTCQVREDAVNKRINNLVRLTENMETKFSSISARVIEYYETKVLPDKSLSNYQELIDEIATKKAAVDSALDSAQSSVGSFSCESDDPKNMYTTFRENMQTVKNALKEYRTSIKNLIVAIRTLNSEEESE
;
A
#
# COMPACT_ATOMS: atom_id res chain seq x y z
N MET A 1 -21.34 -19.47 7.20
CA MET A 1 -21.96 -18.13 7.38
C MET A 1 -23.05 -17.97 6.33
N LYS A 2 -24.31 -17.79 6.75
CA LYS A 2 -25.49 -17.85 5.88
C LYS A 2 -25.88 -16.45 5.39
N ILE A 3 -26.03 -16.32 4.07
CA ILE A 3 -26.53 -15.13 3.37
C ILE A 3 -28.04 -14.98 3.66
N LYS A 4 -28.49 -13.77 3.99
CA LYS A 4 -29.92 -13.40 4.02
C LYS A 4 -30.15 -12.24 3.06
N ILE A 5 -30.81 -12.56 1.95
CA ILE A 5 -31.51 -11.63 1.06
C ILE A 5 -32.89 -11.41 1.68
N ILE A 6 -33.30 -10.15 1.89
CA ILE A 6 -34.68 -9.82 2.26
C ILE A 6 -35.21 -8.78 1.28
N THR A 7 -36.27 -9.22 0.61
CA THR A 7 -37.16 -8.56 -0.33
C THR A 7 -38.12 -7.58 0.33
N SER A 8 -38.50 -6.55 -0.45
CA SER A 8 -39.85 -5.94 -0.53
C SER A 8 -40.36 -5.12 0.65
N LEU A 9 -40.72 -3.84 0.41
CA LEU A 9 -42.08 -3.38 0.67
C LEU A 9 -42.38 -2.03 0.00
N ILE A 10 -43.54 -2.00 -0.63
CA ILE A 10 -44.23 -0.90 -1.31
C ILE A 10 -44.78 0.08 -0.27
N PHE A 11 -44.65 1.39 -0.48
CA PHE A 11 -45.51 2.38 0.17
C PHE A 11 -46.07 3.35 -0.88
N ILE A 12 -47.35 3.15 -1.17
CA ILE A 12 -48.23 4.00 -1.97
C ILE A 12 -48.56 5.23 -1.11
N PHE A 13 -48.30 6.44 -1.61
CA PHE A 13 -48.94 7.64 -1.07
C PHE A 13 -49.56 8.45 -2.21
N SER A 14 -50.85 8.24 -2.35
CA SER A 14 -51.77 9.02 -3.16
C SER A 14 -51.79 10.47 -2.69
N LEU A 15 -51.59 11.42 -3.61
CA LEU A 15 -52.10 12.78 -3.43
C LEU A 15 -52.81 13.21 -4.70
N ALA A 16 -54.14 13.17 -4.62
CA ALA A 16 -55.05 13.72 -5.60
C ALA A 16 -54.96 15.25 -5.54
N LEU A 17 -54.62 15.88 -6.67
CA LEU A 17 -54.91 17.30 -6.90
C LEU A 17 -55.85 17.42 -8.09
N LEU A 18 -56.90 18.19 -7.82
CA LEU A 18 -58.11 18.36 -8.59
C LEU A 18 -57.83 19.03 -9.94
N VAL A 19 -58.54 18.49 -10.93
CA VAL A 19 -58.70 19.01 -12.29
C VAL A 19 -59.49 20.32 -12.25
N THR A 20 -59.04 21.33 -13.01
CA THR A 20 -59.96 22.27 -13.67
C THR A 20 -59.67 22.26 -15.16
N PRO A 21 -60.68 22.09 -16.03
CA PRO A 21 -60.51 22.28 -17.46
C PRO A 21 -60.77 23.74 -17.83
N VAL A 22 -59.79 24.41 -18.43
CA VAL A 22 -60.06 25.60 -19.26
C VAL A 22 -59.91 25.14 -20.71
N LEU A 23 -61.05 24.96 -21.36
CA LEU A 23 -61.15 24.81 -22.80
C LEU A 23 -61.03 26.19 -23.45
N ALA A 24 -59.95 26.39 -24.18
CA ALA A 24 -59.85 27.42 -25.22
C ALA A 24 -59.51 26.71 -26.53
N GLU A 25 -60.55 26.25 -27.20
CA GLU A 25 -60.50 25.72 -28.56
C GLU A 25 -60.48 26.90 -29.54
N LYS A 26 -59.31 27.16 -30.13
CA LYS A 26 -59.18 28.02 -31.31
C LYS A 26 -58.56 27.19 -32.42
N ASN A 27 -59.41 26.76 -33.34
CA ASN A 27 -59.06 26.13 -34.60
C ASN A 27 -58.01 26.97 -35.36
N ASN A 28 -56.82 26.41 -35.62
CA ASN A 28 -55.96 26.81 -36.72
C ASN A 28 -55.02 25.64 -37.11
N PRO A 29 -54.84 25.32 -38.41
CA PRO A 29 -54.17 24.10 -38.83
C PRO A 29 -52.67 24.35 -38.96
N ASP A 30 -51.88 23.93 -37.97
CA ASP A 30 -50.41 23.92 -38.08
C ASP A 30 -49.83 22.59 -37.59
N ASN A 31 -50.05 21.54 -38.40
CA ASN A 31 -49.40 20.23 -38.33
C ASN A 31 -47.85 20.34 -38.44
N ILE A 32 -47.32 21.52 -38.81
CA ILE A 32 -45.89 21.83 -38.90
C ILE A 32 -45.24 22.03 -37.51
N SER A 33 -46.01 22.38 -36.47
CA SER A 33 -45.48 22.72 -35.14
C SER A 33 -45.18 21.52 -34.23
N VAL A 34 -45.83 20.36 -34.47
CA VAL A 34 -45.61 19.12 -33.70
C VAL A 34 -44.36 18.39 -34.19
N VAL A 35 -44.15 18.32 -35.51
CA VAL A 35 -42.95 17.74 -36.12
C VAL A 35 -41.69 18.51 -35.70
N ARG A 36 -41.74 19.86 -35.70
CA ARG A 36 -40.62 20.70 -35.23
C ARG A 36 -40.26 20.53 -33.76
N ARG A 37 -41.21 20.12 -32.90
CA ARG A 37 -40.97 19.85 -31.47
C ARG A 37 -40.38 18.46 -31.24
N ALA A 38 -40.83 17.46 -31.99
CA ALA A 38 -40.25 16.11 -31.95
C ALA A 38 -38.78 16.12 -32.43
N ASP A 39 -38.48 16.80 -33.54
CA ASP A 39 -37.11 16.95 -34.05
C ASP A 39 -36.21 17.73 -33.07
N ALA A 40 -36.79 18.70 -32.34
CA ALA A 40 -36.06 19.44 -31.32
C ALA A 40 -35.79 18.60 -30.07
N GLN A 41 -36.71 17.71 -29.68
CA GLN A 41 -36.54 16.78 -28.57
C GLN A 41 -35.49 15.72 -28.88
N GLU A 42 -35.50 15.13 -30.08
CA GLU A 42 -34.50 14.15 -30.52
C GLU A 42 -33.08 14.75 -30.54
N ARG A 43 -32.93 15.97 -31.06
CA ARG A 43 -31.64 16.70 -31.04
C ARG A 43 -31.15 17.05 -29.64
N VAL A 44 -32.06 17.22 -28.68
CA VAL A 44 -31.69 17.46 -27.28
C VAL A 44 -31.24 16.15 -26.63
N GLU A 45 -31.93 15.03 -26.88
CA GLU A 45 -31.54 13.71 -26.37
C GLU A 45 -30.18 13.24 -26.92
N GLU A 46 -29.94 13.42 -28.22
CA GLU A 46 -28.66 13.12 -28.85
C GLU A 46 -27.51 13.93 -28.22
N LYS A 47 -27.72 15.24 -28.00
CA LYS A 47 -26.75 16.11 -27.30
C LYS A 47 -26.52 15.66 -25.86
N ILE A 48 -27.57 15.26 -25.15
CA ILE A 48 -27.45 14.74 -23.78
C ILE A 48 -26.63 13.44 -23.76
N GLN A 49 -26.87 12.53 -24.71
CA GLN A 49 -26.08 11.29 -24.85
C GLN A 49 -24.61 11.59 -25.17
N ALA A 50 -24.34 12.48 -26.13
CA ALA A 50 -22.97 12.87 -26.49
C ALA A 50 -22.22 13.53 -25.32
N VAL A 51 -22.89 14.40 -24.55
CA VAL A 51 -22.30 14.99 -23.34
C VAL A 51 -22.03 13.93 -22.27
N ARG A 52 -22.93 12.94 -22.08
CA ARG A 52 -22.74 11.84 -21.14
C ARG A 52 -21.54 10.97 -21.51
N GLU A 53 -21.40 10.58 -22.77
CA GLU A 53 -20.27 9.76 -23.23
C GLU A 53 -18.94 10.51 -23.14
N ASN A 54 -18.89 11.78 -23.56
CA ASN A 54 -17.68 12.60 -23.38
C ASN A 54 -17.31 12.76 -21.89
N THR A 55 -18.29 12.94 -21.02
CA THR A 55 -18.06 13.00 -19.58
C THR A 55 -17.51 11.68 -19.03
N LYS A 56 -18.02 10.52 -19.47
CA LYS A 56 -17.47 9.20 -19.10
C LYS A 56 -16.01 9.07 -19.53
N LEU A 57 -15.68 9.38 -20.78
CA LEU A 57 -14.31 9.33 -21.31
C LEU A 57 -13.36 10.24 -20.52
N ARG A 58 -13.80 11.46 -20.19
CA ARG A 58 -13.02 12.39 -19.37
C ARG A 58 -12.80 11.86 -17.95
N LEU A 59 -13.81 11.24 -17.35
CA LEU A 59 -13.72 10.63 -16.02
C LEU A 59 -12.78 9.42 -16.02
N GLU A 60 -12.84 8.57 -17.04
CA GLU A 60 -11.94 7.44 -17.23
C GLU A 60 -10.49 7.93 -17.39
N GLY A 61 -10.24 8.93 -18.24
CA GLY A 61 -8.91 9.53 -18.38
C GLY A 61 -8.41 10.26 -17.12
N ALA A 62 -9.29 10.79 -16.29
CA ALA A 62 -8.91 11.37 -14.99
C ALA A 62 -8.60 10.29 -13.94
N LYS A 63 -9.37 9.19 -13.93
CA LYS A 63 -9.12 8.03 -13.07
C LYS A 63 -7.78 7.37 -13.41
N LEU A 64 -7.49 7.16 -14.69
CA LEU A 64 -6.22 6.59 -15.15
C LEU A 64 -5.03 7.44 -14.69
N ARG A 65 -5.07 8.75 -14.92
CA ARG A 65 -4.00 9.66 -14.45
C ARG A 65 -3.82 9.61 -12.93
N THR A 66 -4.91 9.57 -12.18
CA THR A 66 -4.86 9.45 -10.71
C THR A 66 -4.26 8.13 -10.26
N CYS A 67 -4.58 7.05 -10.95
CA CYS A 67 -3.98 5.73 -10.75
C CYS A 67 -2.47 5.79 -11.00
N GLN A 68 -2.02 6.24 -12.17
CA GLN A 68 -0.59 6.31 -12.53
C GLN A 68 0.23 7.12 -11.52
N VAL A 69 -0.28 8.27 -11.07
CA VAL A 69 0.40 9.07 -10.03
C VAL A 69 0.52 8.31 -8.71
N ARG A 70 -0.49 7.51 -8.33
CA ARG A 70 -0.44 6.69 -7.12
C ARG A 70 0.51 5.52 -7.28
N GLU A 71 0.52 4.87 -8.43
CA GLU A 71 1.46 3.80 -8.78
C GLU A 71 2.90 4.29 -8.68
N ASP A 72 3.22 5.42 -9.30
CA ASP A 72 4.54 6.05 -9.19
C ASP A 72 4.92 6.37 -7.74
N ALA A 73 3.98 6.88 -6.94
CA ALA A 73 4.21 7.19 -5.54
C ALA A 73 4.47 5.93 -4.70
N VAL A 74 3.74 4.84 -4.98
CA VAL A 74 3.93 3.53 -4.33
C VAL A 74 5.29 2.95 -4.71
N ASN A 75 5.62 2.90 -6.00
CA ASN A 75 6.91 2.41 -6.51
C ASN A 75 8.09 3.21 -5.93
N LYS A 76 8.01 4.53 -5.90
CA LYS A 76 9.02 5.38 -5.25
C LYS A 76 9.17 5.08 -3.77
N ARG A 77 8.05 4.87 -3.05
CA ARG A 77 8.09 4.55 -1.63
C ARG A 77 8.75 3.19 -1.40
N ILE A 78 8.44 2.21 -2.22
CA ILE A 78 9.02 0.87 -2.12
C ILE A 78 10.54 0.94 -2.34
N ASN A 79 10.99 1.55 -3.43
CA ASN A 79 12.41 1.65 -3.74
C ASN A 79 13.19 2.39 -2.64
N ASN A 80 12.60 3.43 -2.05
CA ASN A 80 13.20 4.13 -0.92
C ASN A 80 13.31 3.26 0.34
N LEU A 81 12.33 2.41 0.60
CA LEU A 81 12.34 1.50 1.74
C LEU A 81 13.37 0.38 1.56
N VAL A 82 13.45 -0.22 0.37
CA VAL A 82 14.49 -1.21 0.03
C VAL A 82 15.88 -0.60 0.24
N ARG A 83 16.14 0.57 -0.37
CA ARG A 83 17.41 1.28 -0.20
C ARG A 83 17.71 1.62 1.26
N LEU A 84 16.70 1.98 2.05
CA LEU A 84 16.89 2.25 3.48
C LEU A 84 17.33 0.98 4.22
N THR A 85 16.68 -0.17 3.95
CA THR A 85 17.02 -1.47 4.55
C THR A 85 18.45 -1.88 4.21
N GLU A 86 18.83 -1.84 2.94
CA GLU A 86 20.19 -2.18 2.47
C GLU A 86 21.26 -1.32 3.15
N ASN A 87 20.99 -0.01 3.30
CA ASN A 87 21.88 0.90 4.02
C ASN A 87 22.00 0.56 5.51
N MET A 88 20.91 0.13 6.16
CA MET A 88 20.93 -0.28 7.55
C MET A 88 21.71 -1.59 7.73
N GLU A 89 21.46 -2.57 6.87
CA GLU A 89 22.14 -3.86 6.87
C GLU A 89 23.65 -3.70 6.67
N THR A 90 24.08 -2.85 5.72
CA THR A 90 25.49 -2.50 5.49
C THR A 90 26.12 -1.90 6.75
N LYS A 91 25.44 -0.96 7.41
CA LYS A 91 25.94 -0.34 8.65
C LYS A 91 26.05 -1.35 9.78
N PHE A 92 25.05 -2.21 9.95
CA PHE A 92 25.06 -3.24 10.98
C PHE A 92 26.17 -4.26 10.74
N SER A 93 26.37 -4.70 9.49
CA SER A 93 27.46 -5.60 9.11
C SER A 93 28.84 -4.98 9.38
N SER A 94 29.01 -3.70 9.09
CA SER A 94 30.26 -2.99 9.41
C SER A 94 30.51 -2.89 10.92
N ILE A 95 29.47 -2.65 11.72
CA ILE A 95 29.58 -2.62 13.18
C ILE A 95 29.92 -4.02 13.70
N SER A 96 29.21 -5.07 13.27
CA SER A 96 29.48 -6.44 13.74
C SER A 96 30.90 -6.86 13.40
N ALA A 97 31.39 -6.57 12.18
CA ALA A 97 32.76 -6.87 11.77
C ALA A 97 33.80 -6.21 12.69
N ARG A 98 33.63 -4.92 13.01
CA ARG A 98 34.54 -4.20 13.91
C ARG A 98 34.52 -4.75 15.34
N VAL A 99 33.35 -5.17 15.83
CA VAL A 99 33.21 -5.74 17.17
C VAL A 99 33.86 -7.12 17.24
N ILE A 100 33.68 -7.94 16.21
CA ILE A 100 34.33 -9.24 16.05
C ILE A 100 35.85 -9.07 16.04
N GLU A 101 36.36 -8.20 15.16
CA GLU A 101 37.79 -7.92 15.03
C GLU A 101 38.39 -7.40 16.35
N TYR A 102 37.68 -6.50 17.05
CA TYR A 102 38.12 -6.02 18.36
C TYR A 102 38.23 -7.17 19.38
N TYR A 103 37.23 -8.04 19.46
CA TYR A 103 37.29 -9.18 20.37
C TYR A 103 38.46 -10.10 20.04
N GLU A 104 38.60 -10.52 18.78
CA GLU A 104 39.62 -11.47 18.34
C GLU A 104 41.05 -10.93 18.51
N THR A 105 41.26 -9.62 18.29
CA THR A 105 42.60 -9.03 18.28
C THR A 105 43.00 -8.36 19.60
N LYS A 106 42.04 -7.91 20.42
CA LYS A 106 42.30 -7.13 21.63
C LYS A 106 41.82 -7.77 22.93
N VAL A 107 40.81 -8.64 22.88
CA VAL A 107 40.21 -9.22 24.11
C VAL A 107 40.63 -10.67 24.27
N LEU A 108 40.53 -11.46 23.20
CA LEU A 108 40.81 -12.90 23.19
C LEU A 108 42.19 -13.30 23.75
N PRO A 109 43.29 -12.52 23.54
CA PRO A 109 44.59 -12.87 24.11
C PRO A 109 44.61 -12.95 25.64
N ASP A 110 43.78 -12.15 26.32
CA ASP A 110 43.77 -12.03 27.77
C ASP A 110 42.54 -12.69 28.40
N LYS A 111 41.40 -12.69 27.69
CA LYS A 111 40.10 -13.14 28.21
C LYS A 111 39.29 -13.87 27.14
N SER A 112 38.57 -14.92 27.54
CA SER A 112 37.67 -15.65 26.65
C SER A 112 36.21 -15.52 27.08
N LEU A 113 35.34 -15.18 26.14
CA LEU A 113 33.89 -15.21 26.30
C LEU A 113 33.36 -16.60 25.92
N SER A 114 32.83 -17.34 26.88
CA SER A 114 32.42 -18.75 26.71
C SER A 114 31.31 -18.96 25.67
N ASN A 115 30.37 -18.01 25.55
CA ASN A 115 29.27 -18.03 24.59
C ASN A 115 29.54 -17.19 23.33
N TYR A 116 30.81 -16.88 23.02
CA TYR A 116 31.15 -16.04 21.88
C TYR A 116 30.59 -16.58 20.56
N GLN A 117 30.82 -17.87 20.26
CA GLN A 117 30.37 -18.47 19.01
C GLN A 117 28.84 -18.41 18.86
N GLU A 118 28.09 -18.66 19.93
CA GLU A 118 26.64 -18.57 19.93
C GLU A 118 26.14 -17.16 19.57
N LEU A 119 26.83 -16.12 20.06
CA LEU A 119 26.51 -14.72 19.74
C LEU A 119 26.82 -14.39 18.27
N ILE A 120 27.90 -14.95 17.70
CA ILE A 120 28.22 -14.79 16.27
C ILE A 120 27.19 -15.50 15.39
N ASP A 121 26.81 -16.72 15.76
CA ASP A 121 25.81 -17.50 15.05
C ASP A 121 24.43 -16.83 15.10
N GLU A 122 24.07 -16.21 16.24
CA GLU A 122 22.86 -15.42 16.36
C GLU A 122 22.89 -14.19 15.42
N ILE A 123 23.99 -13.44 15.38
CA ILE A 123 24.19 -12.31 14.46
C ILE A 123 24.01 -12.75 13.01
N ALA A 124 24.65 -13.86 12.60
CA ALA A 124 24.54 -14.40 11.26
C ALA A 124 23.11 -14.82 10.92
N THR A 125 22.45 -15.52 11.83
CA THR A 125 21.04 -15.95 11.70
C THR A 125 20.12 -14.75 11.54
N LYS A 126 20.28 -13.70 12.35
CA LYS A 126 19.44 -12.50 12.27
C LYS A 126 19.73 -11.66 11.03
N LYS A 127 20.97 -11.66 10.53
CA LYS A 127 21.28 -11.06 9.23
C LYS A 127 20.54 -11.79 8.10
N ALA A 128 20.62 -13.12 8.04
CA ALA A 128 19.92 -13.92 7.03
C ALA A 128 18.40 -13.73 7.07
N ALA A 129 17.82 -13.52 8.26
CA ALA A 129 16.41 -13.19 8.42
C ALA A 129 16.04 -11.82 7.81
N VAL A 130 16.94 -10.83 7.86
CA VAL A 130 16.75 -9.54 7.17
C VAL A 130 16.72 -9.76 5.66
N ASP A 131 17.70 -10.50 5.12
CA ASP A 131 17.83 -10.79 3.70
C ASP A 131 16.55 -11.48 3.18
N SER A 132 16.11 -12.54 3.85
CA SER A 132 14.88 -13.28 3.49
C SER A 132 13.60 -12.42 3.58
N ALA A 133 13.48 -11.56 4.60
CA ALA A 133 12.35 -10.66 4.72
C ALA A 133 12.36 -9.59 3.62
N LEU A 134 13.53 -9.10 3.22
CA LEU A 134 13.69 -8.12 2.15
C LEU A 134 13.33 -8.73 0.80
N ASP A 135 13.81 -9.94 0.50
CA ASP A 135 13.46 -10.67 -0.72
C ASP A 135 11.94 -10.89 -0.84
N SER A 136 11.29 -11.24 0.28
CA SER A 136 9.83 -11.40 0.36
C SER A 136 9.09 -10.07 0.11
N ALA A 137 9.62 -8.96 0.64
CA ALA A 137 9.06 -7.62 0.43
C ALA A 137 9.24 -7.13 -1.01
N GLN A 138 10.37 -7.45 -1.65
CA GLN A 138 10.61 -7.13 -3.06
C GLN A 138 9.74 -7.98 -4.00
N SER A 139 9.58 -9.27 -3.67
CA SER A 139 8.76 -10.18 -4.47
C SER A 139 7.27 -9.82 -4.45
N SER A 140 6.75 -9.31 -3.33
CA SER A 140 5.34 -8.87 -3.25
C SER A 140 5.04 -7.57 -4.00
N VAL A 141 6.08 -6.91 -4.51
CA VAL A 141 5.99 -5.63 -5.21
C VAL A 141 5.96 -5.80 -6.72
N GLY A 142 6.27 -7.00 -7.25
CA GLY A 142 6.31 -7.29 -8.69
C GLY A 142 5.23 -6.55 -9.47
N SER A 143 5.64 -5.41 -10.05
CA SER A 143 4.82 -4.33 -10.63
C SER A 143 3.47 -4.09 -9.95
N PHE A 144 3.44 -3.32 -8.85
CA PHE A 144 2.19 -2.67 -8.43
C PHE A 144 1.64 -1.90 -9.62
N SER A 145 0.46 -2.31 -10.09
CA SER A 145 -0.26 -1.65 -11.17
C SER A 145 -1.68 -1.42 -10.73
N CYS A 146 -2.24 -0.24 -10.95
CA CYS A 146 -3.66 -0.03 -10.69
C CYS A 146 -4.58 -0.47 -11.84
N GLU A 147 -4.02 -1.18 -12.84
CA GLU A 147 -4.78 -2.05 -13.75
C GLU A 147 -4.86 -3.50 -13.24
N SER A 148 -4.17 -3.85 -12.13
CA SER A 148 -4.30 -5.18 -11.52
C SER A 148 -5.71 -5.42 -10.95
N ASP A 149 -6.07 -6.69 -10.81
CA ASP A 149 -7.37 -7.08 -10.27
C ASP A 149 -7.57 -6.65 -8.81
N ASP A 150 -6.49 -6.58 -8.00
CA ASP A 150 -6.56 -6.19 -6.59
C ASP A 150 -5.32 -5.40 -6.11
N PRO A 151 -5.17 -4.14 -6.54
CA PRO A 151 -4.03 -3.29 -6.14
C PRO A 151 -4.06 -2.98 -4.64
N LYS A 152 -5.23 -2.99 -4.01
CA LYS A 152 -5.36 -2.73 -2.58
C LYS A 152 -4.73 -3.84 -1.76
N ASN A 153 -4.97 -5.10 -2.13
CA ASN A 153 -4.37 -6.24 -1.47
C ASN A 153 -2.85 -6.26 -1.69
N MET A 154 -2.37 -6.04 -2.92
CA MET A 154 -0.93 -5.94 -3.20
C MET A 154 -0.22 -4.92 -2.29
N TYR A 155 -0.81 -3.72 -2.16
CA TYR A 155 -0.26 -2.69 -1.27
C TYR A 155 -0.29 -3.10 0.21
N THR A 156 -1.34 -3.79 0.64
CA THR A 156 -1.47 -4.29 2.01
C THR A 156 -0.41 -5.34 2.32
N THR A 157 -0.23 -6.33 1.43
CA THR A 157 0.82 -7.34 1.52
C THR A 157 2.22 -6.73 1.54
N PHE A 158 2.49 -5.72 0.70
CA PHE A 158 3.77 -5.01 0.76
C PHE A 158 4.01 -4.36 2.14
N ARG A 159 2.99 -3.70 2.71
CA ARG A 159 3.10 -3.09 4.04
C ARG A 159 3.38 -4.10 5.13
N GLU A 160 2.75 -5.26 5.07
CA GLU A 160 2.96 -6.36 6.03
C GLU A 160 4.39 -6.90 5.91
N ASN A 161 4.86 -7.18 4.70
CA ASN A 161 6.24 -7.64 4.46
C ASN A 161 7.27 -6.62 4.97
N MET A 162 7.02 -5.32 4.78
CA MET A 162 7.92 -4.28 5.33
C MET A 162 7.92 -4.21 6.85
N GLN A 163 6.84 -4.59 7.54
CA GLN A 163 6.88 -4.74 9.00
C GLN A 163 7.73 -5.92 9.42
N THR A 164 7.68 -7.02 8.67
CA THR A 164 8.59 -8.17 8.87
C THR A 164 10.05 -7.75 8.71
N VAL A 165 10.39 -7.00 7.66
CA VAL A 165 11.75 -6.43 7.46
C VAL A 165 12.17 -5.57 8.65
N LYS A 166 11.29 -4.68 9.11
CA LYS A 166 11.56 -3.81 10.26
C LYS A 166 11.86 -4.61 11.53
N ASN A 167 11.09 -5.66 11.79
CA ASN A 167 11.29 -6.52 12.95
C ASN A 167 12.63 -7.29 12.84
N ALA A 168 12.92 -7.85 11.67
CA ALA A 168 14.19 -8.53 11.41
C ALA A 168 15.39 -7.60 11.64
N LEU A 169 15.35 -6.35 11.15
CA LEU A 169 16.40 -5.34 11.39
C LEU A 169 16.59 -5.03 12.88
N LYS A 170 15.49 -4.99 13.66
CA LYS A 170 15.54 -4.75 15.10
C LYS A 170 16.20 -5.91 15.83
N GLU A 171 15.87 -7.14 15.46
CA GLU A 171 16.49 -8.35 16.01
C GLU A 171 17.97 -8.43 15.66
N TYR A 172 18.33 -8.14 14.41
CA TYR A 172 19.72 -8.08 13.97
C TYR A 172 20.52 -7.05 14.77
N ARG A 173 20.00 -5.81 14.91
CA ARG A 173 20.63 -4.80 15.78
C ARG A 173 20.77 -5.27 17.23
N THR A 174 19.79 -6.01 17.74
CA THR A 174 19.78 -6.51 19.12
C THR A 174 20.87 -7.56 19.33
N SER A 175 21.01 -8.52 18.41
CA SER A 175 22.08 -9.53 18.47
C SER A 175 23.48 -8.90 18.50
N ILE A 176 23.73 -7.88 17.67
CA ILE A 176 24.99 -7.12 17.70
C ILE A 176 25.19 -6.43 19.05
N LYS A 177 24.13 -5.83 19.62
CA LYS A 177 24.20 -5.20 20.93
C LYS A 177 24.52 -6.21 22.03
N ASN A 178 23.96 -7.42 21.96
CA ASN A 178 24.23 -8.48 22.93
C ASN A 178 25.72 -8.84 22.95
N LEU A 179 26.34 -8.98 21.78
CA LEU A 179 27.80 -9.20 21.67
C LEU A 179 28.60 -8.05 22.29
N ILE A 180 28.26 -6.79 21.96
CA ILE A 180 28.93 -5.61 22.51
C ILE A 180 28.83 -5.59 24.05
N VAL A 181 27.66 -5.88 24.59
CA VAL A 181 27.44 -5.91 26.05
C VAL A 181 28.24 -7.03 26.69
N ALA A 182 28.24 -8.23 26.11
CA ALA A 182 29.01 -9.36 26.64
C ALA A 182 30.52 -9.06 26.70
N ILE A 183 31.08 -8.50 25.63
CA ILE A 183 32.49 -8.07 25.58
C ILE A 183 32.77 -6.99 26.62
N ARG A 184 31.86 -6.01 26.77
CA ARG A 184 32.04 -4.94 27.76
C ARG A 184 32.01 -5.46 29.19
N THR A 185 31.07 -6.36 29.51
CA THR A 185 30.96 -6.97 30.85
C THR A 185 32.24 -7.71 31.20
N LEU A 186 32.78 -8.50 30.27
CA LEU A 186 34.06 -9.21 30.42
C LEU A 186 35.24 -8.26 30.71
N ASN A 187 35.21 -7.05 30.17
CA ASN A 187 36.25 -6.05 30.42
C ASN A 187 36.06 -5.31 31.75
N SER A 188 34.81 -5.09 32.20
CA SER A 188 34.54 -4.34 33.44
C SER A 188 34.78 -5.12 34.74
N GLU A 189 34.81 -6.45 34.70
CA GLU A 189 35.10 -7.28 35.90
C GLU A 189 36.53 -7.05 36.44
N GLU A 190 37.41 -6.42 35.66
CA GLU A 190 38.83 -6.22 35.98
C GLU A 190 39.13 -4.84 36.62
N GLU A 191 38.26 -3.84 36.46
CA GLU A 191 38.47 -2.53 37.11
C GLU A 191 38.07 -2.54 38.60
N SER A 192 37.55 -3.66 39.10
CA SER A 192 37.08 -3.83 40.49
C SER A 192 37.95 -4.73 41.37
N GLU A 193 39.06 -5.27 40.84
CA GLU A 193 40.11 -5.96 41.62
C GLU A 193 41.37 -5.08 41.74
#